data_AF-T1AV77-F1
#
_entry.id   AF-T1AV77-F1
#
_cell.length_a   1.000
_cell.length_b   1.000
_cell.length_c   1.000
_cell.angle_alpha   90.00
_cell.angle_beta   90.00
_cell.angle_gamma   90.00
#
_symmetry.space_group_name_H-M   'P 1'
#
loop_
_entity.id
_entity.type
_entity.pdbx_description
1 polymer ?
#
loop_
_entity_poly.entity_id
_entity_poly.type
_entity_poly.pdbx_seq_one_letter_code
_entity_poly.pdbx_strand_id
1 'polypeptide(L)' 'VFLDPPFGSGMLGPVTARLEDGGWLAPEARIYVECPAADVPPVPAGWARARSKRAGQVGYHLYLRH' A
#
# COMPACT_ATOMS: atom_id res chain seq x y z
N VAL A 1 -8.96 1.90 2.34
CA VAL A 1 -8.74 0.59 1.69
C VAL A 1 -7.69 -0.17 2.48
N PHE A 2 -7.86 -1.49 2.65
CA PHE A 2 -6.89 -2.37 3.33
C PHE A 2 -6.32 -3.34 2.30
N LEU A 3 -5.00 -3.44 2.24
CA LEU A 3 -4.25 -4.30 1.32
C LEU A 3 -3.33 -5.22 2.13
N ASP A 4 -3.72 -6.48 2.22
CA ASP A 4 -2.92 -7.56 2.80
C ASP A 4 -2.84 -8.73 1.81
N PRO A 5 -2.09 -8.56 0.69
CA PRO A 5 -1.90 -9.64 -0.26
C PRO A 5 -0.90 -10.66 0.30
N PRO A 6 -1.03 -11.96 -0.05
CA PRO A 6 -0.02 -12.97 0.22
C PRO A 6 1.39 -12.47 -0.11
N PHE A 7 2.32 -12.59 0.84
CA PHE A 7 3.68 -12.10 0.69
C PHE A 7 4.43 -12.80 -0.45
N GLY A 8 5.31 -12.07 -1.13
CA GLY A 8 6.10 -12.59 -2.24
C GLY A 8 5.31 -12.88 -3.53
N SER A 9 3.99 -12.63 -3.55
CA SER A 9 3.14 -12.86 -4.73
C SER A 9 3.35 -11.87 -5.87
N GLY A 10 4.07 -10.76 -5.63
CA GLY A 10 4.19 -9.66 -6.60
C GLY A 10 2.89 -8.91 -6.86
N MET A 11 1.80 -9.21 -6.15
CA MET A 11 0.47 -8.63 -6.42
C MET A 11 0.32 -7.18 -5.95
N LEU A 12 1.11 -6.74 -4.97
CA LEU A 12 0.93 -5.44 -4.36
C LEU A 12 1.06 -4.29 -5.36
N GLY A 13 2.04 -4.33 -6.27
CA GLY A 13 2.22 -3.32 -7.31
C GLY A 13 1.05 -3.23 -8.30
N PRO A 14 0.65 -4.35 -8.94
CA PRO A 14 -0.52 -4.38 -9.82
C PRO A 14 -1.82 -3.92 -9.14
N VAL A 15 -2.02 -4.26 -7.86
CA VAL A 15 -3.22 -3.87 -7.11
C VAL A 15 -3.23 -2.37 -6.81
N THR A 16 -2.12 -1.81 -6.33
CA THR A 16 -2.04 -0.37 -6.02
C THR A 16 -2.20 0.48 -7.29
N ALA A 17 -1.63 0.05 -8.42
CA ALA A 17 -1.83 0.69 -9.72
C ALA A 17 -3.30 0.65 -10.16
N ARG A 18 -3.95 -0.52 -10.12
CA ARG A 18 -5.38 -0.65 -10.50
C ARG A 18 -6.32 0.15 -9.61
N LEU A 19 -6.01 0.30 -8.32
CA LEU A 19 -6.79 1.13 -7.41
C LEU A 19 -6.72 2.61 -7.77
N GLU A 20 -5.54 3.08 -8.17
CA GLU A 20 -5.36 4.46 -8.62
C GLU A 20 -6.02 4.70 -9.98
N ASP A 21 -5.71 3.87 -10.98
CA ASP A 21 -6.21 4.03 -12.35
C ASP A 21 -7.71 3.78 -12.47
N GLY A 22 -8.25 2.88 -11.65
CA GLY A 22 -9.65 2.49 -11.70
C GLY A 22 -10.61 3.44 -10.99
N GLY A 23 -10.12 4.53 -10.37
CA GLY A 23 -10.96 5.52 -9.69
C GLY A 23 -11.68 4.97 -8.44
N TRP A 24 -11.20 3.88 -7.87
CA TRP A 24 -11.80 3.23 -6.69
C TRP A 24 -11.53 3.98 -5.39
N LEU A 25 -10.57 4.90 -5.41
CA LEU A 25 -10.13 5.65 -4.25
C LEU A 25 -10.77 7.04 -4.24
N ALA A 26 -11.44 7.36 -3.14
CA ALA A 26 -11.90 8.72 -2.88
C ALA A 26 -10.71 9.71 -2.81
N PRO A 27 -10.95 11.01 -2.98
CA PRO A 27 -9.98 12.04 -2.60
C PRO A 27 -9.55 11.85 -1.13
N GLU A 28 -8.25 12.03 -0.85
CA GLU A 28 -7.67 11.86 0.50
C GLU A 28 -7.89 10.47 1.12
N ALA A 29 -8.09 9.44 0.28
CA ALA A 29 -8.28 8.08 0.75
C ALA A 29 -7.08 7.60 1.59
N ARG A 30 -7.41 6.90 2.68
CA ARG A 30 -6.44 6.20 3.52
C ARG A 30 -6.27 4.78 3.02
N ILE A 31 -5.04 4.41 2.64
CA ILE A 31 -4.70 3.06 2.19
C ILE A 31 -3.73 2.44 3.18
N TYR A 32 -4.14 1.35 3.81
CA TYR A 32 -3.30 0.55 4.69
C TYR A 32 -2.73 -0.63 3.91
N VAL A 33 -1.42 -0.85 4.03
CA VAL A 33 -0.67 -1.86 3.28
C VAL A 33 0.19 -2.69 4.23
N GLU A 34 0.08 -4.01 4.11
CA GLU A 34 0.99 -4.98 4.73
C GLU A 34 1.91 -5.59 3.68
N CYS A 35 3.20 -5.70 4.01
CA CYS A 35 4.19 -6.39 3.20
C CYS A 35 5.32 -6.93 4.09
N PRO A 36 6.24 -7.77 3.57
CA PRO A 36 7.44 -8.12 4.30
C PRO A 36 8.19 -6.86 4.77
N ALA A 37 8.72 -6.86 5.99
CA ALA A 37 9.38 -5.70 6.59
C ALA A 37 10.63 -5.23 5.83
N ALA A 38 11.26 -6.15 5.08
CA ALA A 38 12.40 -5.88 4.21
C ALA A 38 12.01 -5.15 2.92
N ASP A 39 10.74 -5.24 2.52
CA ASP A 39 10.25 -4.67 1.27
C ASP A 39 9.79 -3.23 1.45
N VAL A 40 9.81 -2.49 0.35
CA VAL A 40 9.14 -1.20 0.23
C VAL A 40 7.90 -1.41 -0.64
N PRO A 41 6.68 -1.09 -0.15
CA PRO A 41 5.47 -1.20 -0.95
C PRO A 41 5.60 -0.43 -2.27
N PRO A 42 5.43 -1.09 -3.44
CA PRO A 42 5.32 -0.39 -4.72
C PRO A 42 3.96 0.31 -4.77
N VAL A 43 3.94 1.60 -4.45
CA VAL A 43 2.74 2.44 -4.48
C VAL A 43 2.88 3.54 -5.56
N PRO A 44 1.77 3.99 -6.17
CA PRO A 44 1.77 5.12 -7.10
C PRO A 44 2.31 6.41 -6.48
N ALA A 45 2.83 7.30 -7.32
CA ALA A 45 3.40 8.59 -6.87
C ALA A 45 2.39 9.51 -6.18
N GLY A 46 1.09 9.36 -6.48
CA GLY A 46 0.01 10.10 -5.82
C GLY A 46 -0.21 9.71 -4.36
N TRP A 47 0.47 8.67 -3.85
CA TRP A 47 0.29 8.20 -2.49
C TRP A 47 1.45 8.66 -1.60
N ALA A 48 1.13 9.50 -0.61
CA ALA A 48 2.09 9.93 0.39
C ALA A 48 2.02 9.02 1.63
N ARG A 49 3.18 8.58 2.13
CA ARG A 49 3.25 7.75 3.33
C ARG A 49 3.00 8.59 4.58
N ALA A 50 1.90 8.33 5.28
CA ALA A 50 1.52 8.99 6.52
C ALA A 50 2.08 8.30 7.77
N ARG A 51 2.11 6.96 7.79
CA ARG A 51 2.69 6.17 8.90
C ARG A 51 3.40 4.93 8.38
N SER A 52 4.41 4.49 9.11
CA SER A 52 5.17 3.28 8.80
C SER A 52 5.64 2.64 10.10
N LYS A 53 5.31 1.37 10.30
CA LYS A 53 5.76 0.57 11.45
C LYS A 53 6.20 -0.81 10.96
N ARG A 54 6.91 -1.54 11.82
CA ARG A 54 7.33 -2.92 11.61
C ARG A 54 7.09 -3.72 12.88
N ALA A 55 6.66 -4.97 12.74
CA ALA A 55 6.66 -5.94 13.83
C ALA A 55 7.22 -7.27 13.31
N GLY A 56 8.34 -7.72 13.88
CA GLY A 56 9.04 -8.90 13.38
C GLY A 56 9.38 -8.76 11.89
N GLN A 57 8.88 -9.69 11.08
CA GLN A 57 9.12 -9.77 9.64
C GLN A 57 8.06 -9.06 8.79
N VAL A 58 7.11 -8.33 9.40
CA VAL A 58 6.02 -7.65 8.68
C VAL A 58 6.14 -6.13 8.84
N GLY A 59 5.99 -5.42 7.73
CA GLY A 59 5.87 -3.97 7.63
C GLY A 59 4.41 -3.56 7.46
N TYR A 60 4.00 -2.53 8.20
CA TYR A 60 2.65 -1.96 8.18
C TYR A 60 2.74 -0.49 7.81
N HIS A 61 2.10 -0.12 6.71
CA HIS A 61 2.23 1.21 6.12
C HIS A 61 0.85 1.84 5.90
N LEU A 62 0.72 3.11 6.24
CA LEU A 62 -0.48 3.90 5.95
C LEU A 62 -0.12 4.98 4.95
N TYR A 63 -0.85 5.03 3.85
CA TYR A 63 -0.73 6.00 2.78
C TYR A 63 -1.98 6.90 2.71
N LEU A 64 -1.77 8.13 2.26
CA LEU A 64 -2.79 9.09 1.89
C LEU A 64 -2.70 9.32 0.38
N ARG A 65 -3.81 9.16 -0.33
CA ARG A 65 -3.91 9.52 -1.74
C ARG A 65 -4.13 11.02 -1.90
N HIS A 66 -3.34 11.66 -2.75
CA HIS A 66 -3.49 13.05 -3.16
C HIS A 66 -4.14 13.15 -4.55
#